data_AF-A0A7S2ET69-F1
#
_entry.id   AF-A0A7S2ET69-F1
#
_cell.length_a   1.000
_cell.length_b   1.000
_cell.length_c   1.000
_cell.angle_alpha   90.00
_cell.angle_beta   90.00
_cell.angle_gamma   90.00
#
_symmetry.space_group_name_H-M   'P 1'
#
loop_
_entity.id
_entity.type
_entity.pdbx_description
1 polymer ?
#
loop_
_entity_poly.entity_id
_entity_poly.type
_entity_poly.pdbx_seq_one_letter_code
_entity_poly.pdbx_strand_id
1 'polypeptide(L)'
;MLRHMLPPQVIQSSIGNLEDNGDNKEKDHADTATEWISLVIERLSGLGLLPQMYRAAGGGSIRSNENDDDRQLMVTPEQVVLLNCVGQSVEEKVHPSMSSSSSSSQNTLLGGSLGEEENILTTFRFLVKEVEYIRSKFSTSSTTTVPDEHYDGENKCSQNAYMTILEIIATSLSYADQNNDSRRKSTNNTSSEDDTCLVSKLQTCLGQETSLLTLTLLDLGTLIDNLSSKNRGRKARELVMANEEQHLVVVLVRLIGNLCFRCRFNQDLVRLTEIPMSLNHQNDVNDVVTSTTKTTIPTEETTPKRNGLHVILSCTSFAYGCFTLREWALVAIRNILEDNDENQDIVSRLEAQQALDTPELQKMGIKVDLDKRGKVNIVHDEIKKEGGDV
;
A
#
# COMPACT_ATOMS: atom_id res chain seq x y z
N MET A 1 19.12 -24.57 1.45
CA MET A 1 18.55 -25.47 0.42
C MET A 1 18.08 -24.66 -0.80
N LEU A 2 17.19 -23.68 -0.65
CA LEU A 2 16.80 -22.75 -1.75
C LEU A 2 17.99 -22.07 -2.45
N ARG A 3 19.00 -21.63 -1.68
CA ARG A 3 20.24 -21.03 -2.19
C ARG A 3 21.09 -21.92 -3.12
N HIS A 4 20.90 -23.24 -3.06
CA HIS A 4 21.58 -24.20 -3.95
C HIS A 4 20.70 -24.65 -5.12
N MET A 5 19.42 -24.25 -5.15
CA MET A 5 18.46 -24.71 -6.15
C MET A 5 18.01 -23.62 -7.12
N LEU A 6 18.19 -22.34 -6.78
CA LEU A 6 17.95 -21.24 -7.70
C LEU A 6 19.26 -20.76 -8.34
N PRO A 7 19.39 -20.81 -9.68
CA PRO A 7 20.54 -20.22 -10.36
C PRO A 7 20.67 -18.74 -10.00
N PRO A 8 21.89 -18.21 -9.83
CA PRO A 8 22.12 -16.79 -9.53
C PRO A 8 21.42 -15.84 -10.51
N GLN A 9 21.20 -16.27 -11.76
CA GLN A 9 20.49 -15.48 -12.77
C GLN A 9 19.03 -15.19 -12.42
N VAL A 10 18.30 -16.14 -11.79
CA VAL A 10 16.89 -15.96 -11.40
C VAL A 10 16.75 -14.98 -10.23
N ILE A 11 17.76 -14.95 -9.35
CA ILE A 11 17.86 -14.01 -8.25
C ILE A 11 18.19 -12.60 -8.78
N GLN A 12 19.05 -12.51 -9.80
CA GLN A 12 19.41 -11.23 -10.44
C GLN A 12 18.30 -10.61 -11.27
N SER A 13 17.53 -11.40 -12.03
CA SER A 13 16.38 -10.92 -12.80
C SER A 13 15.23 -10.44 -11.90
N SER A 14 15.14 -10.96 -10.68
CA SER A 14 14.17 -10.51 -9.67
C SER A 14 14.62 -9.23 -8.93
N ILE A 15 15.89 -8.80 -9.07
CA ILE A 15 16.51 -7.70 -8.30
C ILE A 15 16.95 -6.52 -9.19
N GLY A 16 17.06 -6.69 -10.52
CA GLY A 16 17.52 -5.65 -11.46
C GLY A 16 16.51 -5.34 -12.57
N ASN A 17 16.25 -4.05 -12.80
CA ASN A 17 15.41 -3.54 -13.88
C ASN A 17 15.88 -4.00 -15.27
N LEU A 18 14.89 -4.26 -16.12
CA LEU A 18 14.97 -4.47 -17.55
C LEU A 18 15.71 -3.31 -18.25
N GLU A 19 16.95 -3.56 -18.71
CA GLU A 19 17.49 -2.85 -19.86
C GLU A 19 17.36 -3.75 -21.09
N ASP A 20 16.47 -3.30 -21.96
CA ASP A 20 16.06 -3.89 -23.22
C ASP A 20 17.22 -3.95 -24.22
N ASN A 21 17.53 -5.16 -24.69
CA ASN A 21 18.28 -5.37 -25.92
C ASN A 21 17.81 -6.66 -26.61
N GLY A 22 16.83 -6.47 -27.50
CA GLY A 22 16.88 -6.95 -28.88
C GLY A 22 17.27 -8.41 -29.13
N ASP A 23 16.23 -9.22 -29.33
CA ASP A 23 16.22 -10.38 -30.22
C ASP A 23 17.10 -11.58 -29.79
N ASN A 24 16.72 -12.20 -28.68
CA ASN A 24 17.00 -13.61 -28.44
C ASN A 24 15.70 -14.31 -28.08
N LYS A 25 15.39 -15.41 -28.79
CA LYS A 25 14.41 -16.40 -28.37
C LYS A 25 14.79 -16.86 -26.97
N GLU A 26 14.17 -16.28 -25.95
CA GLU A 26 14.26 -16.75 -24.56
C GLU A 26 13.77 -18.19 -24.56
N LYS A 27 14.74 -19.10 -24.52
CA LYS A 27 14.48 -20.46 -24.08
C LYS A 27 14.13 -20.31 -22.61
N ASP A 28 12.86 -20.55 -22.32
CA ASP A 28 12.32 -20.72 -20.99
C ASP A 28 13.12 -21.83 -20.28
N HIS A 29 14.19 -21.42 -19.62
CA HIS A 29 15.13 -22.27 -18.90
C HIS A 29 14.77 -22.27 -17.41
N ALA A 30 13.48 -22.25 -17.09
CA ALA A 30 13.05 -22.79 -15.81
C ALA A 30 13.46 -24.27 -15.81
N ASP A 31 14.59 -24.57 -15.15
CA ASP A 31 14.98 -25.95 -14.91
C ASP A 31 13.82 -26.63 -14.16
N THR A 32 13.51 -27.87 -14.53
CA THR A 32 12.44 -28.69 -13.93
C THR A 32 12.46 -28.64 -12.40
N ALA A 33 13.63 -28.46 -11.78
CA ALA A 33 13.78 -28.24 -10.34
C ALA A 33 13.00 -27.02 -9.81
N THR A 34 13.02 -25.88 -10.51
CA THR A 34 12.32 -24.65 -10.11
C THR A 34 10.81 -24.84 -10.17
N GLU A 35 10.30 -25.52 -11.20
CA GLU A 35 8.87 -25.86 -11.32
C GLU A 35 8.39 -26.71 -10.13
N TRP A 36 9.16 -27.74 -9.76
CA TRP A 36 8.85 -28.58 -8.60
C TRP A 36 8.85 -27.78 -7.29
N ILE A 37 9.78 -26.85 -7.13
CA ILE A 37 9.83 -25.98 -5.94
C ILE A 37 8.58 -25.11 -5.88
N SER A 38 8.20 -24.46 -6.97
CA SER A 38 7.00 -23.64 -7.03
C SER A 38 5.75 -24.45 -6.71
N LEU A 39 5.61 -25.66 -7.28
CA LEU A 39 4.49 -26.56 -6.97
C LEU A 39 4.46 -26.98 -5.50
N VAL A 40 5.61 -27.27 -4.90
CA VAL A 40 5.69 -27.63 -3.47
C VAL A 40 5.32 -26.43 -2.60
N ILE A 41 5.84 -25.24 -2.89
CA ILE A 41 5.51 -24.01 -2.18
C ILE A 41 4.02 -23.71 -2.27
N GLU A 42 3.44 -23.84 -3.46
CA GLU A 42 2.02 -23.64 -3.71
C GLU A 42 1.16 -24.60 -2.87
N ARG A 43 1.52 -25.89 -2.84
CA ARG A 43 0.78 -26.91 -2.08
C ARG A 43 0.89 -26.71 -0.58
N LEU A 44 2.08 -26.43 -0.06
CA LEU A 44 2.29 -26.19 1.37
C LEU A 44 1.60 -24.89 1.83
N SER A 45 1.65 -23.85 1.00
CA SER A 45 0.92 -22.60 1.26
C SER A 45 -0.59 -22.83 1.22
N GLY A 46 -1.08 -23.67 0.31
CA GLY A 46 -2.47 -24.13 0.27
C GLY A 46 -2.93 -24.84 1.55
N LEU A 47 -2.02 -25.55 2.21
CA LEU A 47 -2.23 -26.21 3.51
C LEU A 47 -2.11 -25.27 4.72
N GLY A 48 -1.77 -23.99 4.51
CA GLY A 48 -1.66 -23.00 5.60
C GLY A 48 -0.32 -23.07 6.33
N LEU A 49 0.69 -23.71 5.72
CA LEU A 49 2.02 -23.90 6.30
C LEU A 49 2.99 -22.73 6.01
N LEU A 50 2.49 -21.63 5.44
CA LEU A 50 3.29 -20.45 5.11
C LEU A 50 4.05 -19.89 6.33
N PRO A 51 3.44 -19.74 7.52
CA PRO A 51 4.18 -19.26 8.70
C PRO A 51 5.39 -20.13 9.06
N GLN A 52 5.25 -21.45 8.98
CA GLN A 52 6.31 -22.41 9.28
C GLN A 52 7.41 -22.35 8.22
N MET A 53 7.03 -22.29 6.94
CA MET A 53 7.97 -22.16 5.83
C MET A 53 8.78 -20.86 5.92
N TYR A 54 8.11 -19.74 6.22
CA TYR A 54 8.76 -18.43 6.33
C TYR A 54 9.76 -18.38 7.48
N ARG A 55 9.41 -18.93 8.65
CA ARG A 55 10.33 -19.02 9.79
C ARG A 55 11.50 -19.97 9.53
N ALA A 56 11.25 -21.10 8.84
CA ALA A 56 12.29 -22.05 8.48
C ALA A 56 13.28 -21.45 7.46
N ALA A 57 12.79 -20.66 6.49
CA ALA A 57 13.62 -19.94 5.53
C ALA A 57 14.57 -18.94 6.21
N GLY A 58 14.13 -18.30 7.30
CA GLY A 58 14.93 -17.38 8.11
C GLY A 58 16.04 -18.01 8.97
N GLY A 59 16.42 -19.27 8.73
CA GLY A 59 17.54 -19.92 9.42
C GLY A 59 17.19 -20.58 10.75
N GLY A 60 15.89 -20.70 11.08
CA GLY A 60 15.39 -21.73 12.00
C GLY A 60 16.01 -21.79 13.39
N SER A 61 16.47 -20.68 13.97
CA SER A 61 16.71 -20.66 15.41
C SER A 61 15.35 -20.59 16.10
N ILE A 62 14.70 -21.76 16.22
CA ILE A 62 13.57 -21.98 17.12
C ILE A 62 14.14 -21.80 18.53
N ARG A 63 14.29 -20.55 18.96
CA ARG A 63 14.58 -20.23 20.35
C ARG A 63 13.25 -20.32 21.07
N SER A 64 13.08 -21.42 21.80
CA SER A 64 11.90 -21.78 22.58
C SER A 64 11.62 -20.87 23.79
N ASN A 65 12.23 -19.69 23.87
CA ASN A 65 12.03 -18.76 24.97
C ASN A 65 11.19 -17.58 24.49
N GLU A 66 9.93 -17.56 24.88
CA GLU A 66 8.95 -16.52 24.56
C GLU A 66 9.29 -15.13 25.16
N ASN A 67 10.38 -15.01 25.93
CA ASN A 67 10.70 -13.84 26.75
C ASN A 67 11.91 -12.99 26.27
N ASP A 68 12.52 -13.29 25.12
CA ASP A 68 13.55 -12.40 24.54
C ASP A 68 12.88 -11.39 23.59
N ASP A 69 12.66 -10.18 24.10
CA ASP A 69 12.17 -9.02 23.33
C ASP A 69 13.20 -8.52 22.28
N ASP A 70 14.45 -9.01 22.31
CA ASP A 70 15.49 -8.73 21.31
C ASP A 70 15.39 -9.67 20.09
N ARG A 71 14.19 -9.79 19.51
CA ARG A 71 14.00 -10.45 18.21
C ARG A 71 14.63 -9.61 17.11
N GLN A 72 15.93 -9.74 16.89
CA GLN A 72 16.61 -9.22 15.70
C GLN A 72 16.62 -10.30 14.59
N LEU A 73 15.47 -10.92 14.31
CA LEU A 73 15.33 -11.78 13.12
C LEU A 73 15.19 -10.86 11.91
N MET A 74 16.28 -10.70 11.18
CA MET A 74 16.35 -9.94 9.94
C MET A 74 15.66 -10.71 8.83
N VAL A 75 15.05 -9.99 7.88
CA VAL A 75 14.46 -10.62 6.70
C VAL A 75 15.60 -11.12 5.83
N THR A 76 15.66 -12.43 5.65
CA THR A 76 16.65 -13.11 4.81
C THR A 76 16.26 -13.06 3.33
N PRO A 77 17.22 -13.11 2.38
CA PRO A 77 16.91 -13.25 0.97
C PRO A 77 16.04 -14.48 0.65
N GLU A 78 16.23 -15.59 1.37
CA GLU A 78 15.44 -16.80 1.23
C GLU A 78 13.96 -16.58 1.59
N GLN A 79 13.66 -15.76 2.59
CA GLN A 79 12.30 -15.37 2.93
C GLN A 79 11.66 -14.51 1.84
N VAL A 80 12.41 -13.56 1.25
CA VAL A 80 11.92 -12.74 0.13
C VAL A 80 11.59 -13.61 -1.08
N VAL A 81 12.48 -14.54 -1.43
CA VAL A 81 12.25 -15.49 -2.53
C VAL A 81 11.00 -16.33 -2.28
N LEU A 82 10.85 -16.88 -1.07
CA LEU A 82 9.65 -17.63 -0.69
C LEU A 82 8.38 -16.79 -0.86
N LEU A 83 8.37 -15.56 -0.36
CA LEU A 83 7.23 -14.66 -0.50
C LEU A 83 6.89 -14.39 -1.97
N ASN A 84 7.90 -14.17 -2.83
CA ASN A 84 7.66 -13.96 -4.26
C ASN A 84 7.04 -15.19 -4.94
N CYS A 85 7.51 -16.41 -4.63
CA CYS A 85 6.90 -17.64 -5.14
C CYS A 85 5.43 -17.77 -4.70
N VAL A 86 5.14 -17.41 -3.45
CA VAL A 86 3.77 -17.41 -2.92
C VAL A 86 2.91 -16.34 -3.59
N GLY A 87 3.44 -15.14 -3.81
CA GLY A 87 2.77 -14.05 -4.52
C GLY A 87 2.36 -14.44 -5.93
N GLN A 88 3.29 -15.01 -6.71
CA GLN A 88 3.00 -15.54 -8.06
C GLN A 88 1.92 -16.62 -8.02
N SER A 89 2.02 -17.57 -7.09
CA SER A 89 1.02 -18.63 -6.91
C SER A 89 -0.38 -18.09 -6.58
N VAL A 90 -0.46 -16.99 -5.83
CA VAL A 90 -1.73 -16.31 -5.52
C VAL A 90 -2.26 -15.62 -6.77
N GLU A 91 -1.42 -14.87 -7.50
CA GLU A 91 -1.81 -14.13 -8.70
C GLU A 91 -2.35 -15.04 -9.81
N GLU A 92 -1.67 -16.16 -10.09
CA GLU A 92 -2.11 -17.16 -11.07
C GLU A 92 -3.50 -17.72 -10.77
N LYS A 93 -3.83 -17.86 -9.47
CA LYS A 93 -5.15 -18.32 -9.03
C LYS A 93 -6.22 -17.24 -9.17
N VAL A 94 -5.85 -15.97 -9.00
CA VAL A 94 -6.78 -14.84 -9.13
C VAL A 94 -7.12 -14.52 -10.58
N HIS A 95 -6.15 -14.68 -11.47
CA HIS A 95 -6.29 -14.43 -12.89
C HIS A 95 -6.02 -15.72 -13.67
N PRO A 96 -6.94 -16.73 -13.60
CA PRO A 96 -6.77 -17.94 -14.38
C PRO A 96 -6.76 -17.54 -15.86
N SER A 97 -5.60 -17.70 -16.50
CA SER A 97 -5.45 -17.47 -17.93
C SER A 97 -6.51 -18.30 -18.66
N MET A 98 -7.18 -17.71 -19.66
CA MET A 98 -8.34 -18.31 -20.35
C MET A 98 -8.05 -19.67 -21.04
N SER A 99 -6.83 -20.18 -20.95
CA SER A 99 -6.32 -21.37 -21.62
C SER A 99 -6.36 -22.68 -20.81
N SER A 100 -6.58 -22.68 -19.49
CA SER A 100 -6.53 -23.92 -18.68
C SER A 100 -7.93 -24.42 -18.27
N SER A 101 -8.49 -25.30 -19.09
CA SER A 101 -9.81 -25.93 -18.89
C SER A 101 -9.80 -27.19 -18.02
N SER A 102 -8.76 -27.44 -17.22
CA SER A 102 -8.63 -28.67 -16.43
C SER A 102 -9.20 -28.56 -15.01
N SER A 103 -10.40 -29.12 -14.83
CA SER A 103 -10.98 -29.79 -13.65
C SER A 103 -10.64 -29.30 -12.22
N SER A 104 -11.54 -28.49 -11.67
CA SER A 104 -12.33 -28.71 -10.44
C SER A 104 -11.69 -29.11 -9.09
N SER A 105 -10.38 -29.12 -8.90
CA SER A 105 -9.85 -29.13 -7.53
C SER A 105 -10.09 -27.76 -6.89
N GLN A 106 -10.75 -27.72 -5.73
CA GLN A 106 -11.06 -26.51 -4.99
C GLN A 106 -9.80 -25.67 -4.76
N ASN A 107 -9.63 -24.61 -5.57
CA ASN A 107 -8.48 -23.72 -5.55
C ASN A 107 -8.64 -22.70 -4.43
N THR A 108 -8.41 -23.15 -3.21
CA THR A 108 -8.42 -22.27 -2.05
C THR A 108 -7.03 -21.69 -1.82
N LEU A 109 -6.98 -20.38 -1.59
CA LEU A 109 -5.75 -19.63 -1.28
C LEU A 109 -5.29 -19.89 0.15
N LEU A 110 -3.97 -19.88 0.36
CA LEU A 110 -3.29 -19.69 1.66
C LEU A 110 -3.94 -20.38 2.88
N GLY A 111 -4.16 -21.70 2.84
CA GLY A 111 -4.70 -22.47 3.98
C GLY A 111 -6.04 -23.14 3.76
N GLY A 112 -6.76 -22.78 2.70
CA GLY A 112 -8.10 -23.34 2.54
C GLY A 112 -8.17 -24.76 1.96
N SER A 113 -7.05 -25.41 1.61
CA SER A 113 -7.13 -26.71 0.93
C SER A 113 -7.64 -27.83 1.84
N LEU A 114 -7.58 -27.62 3.16
CA LEU A 114 -8.19 -28.50 4.16
C LEU A 114 -9.64 -28.11 4.47
N GLY A 115 -10.17 -27.05 3.84
CA GLY A 115 -11.50 -26.50 4.15
C GLY A 115 -11.59 -25.79 5.50
N GLU A 116 -10.46 -25.65 6.20
CA GLU A 116 -10.40 -25.03 7.53
C GLU A 116 -10.20 -23.52 7.40
N GLU A 117 -11.30 -22.77 7.55
CA GLU A 117 -11.32 -21.30 7.60
C GLU A 117 -10.26 -20.72 8.56
N GLU A 118 -10.03 -21.38 9.69
CA GLU A 118 -9.06 -20.94 10.71
C GLU A 118 -7.61 -20.94 10.20
N ASN A 119 -7.25 -21.84 9.28
CA ASN A 119 -5.88 -21.87 8.73
C ASN A 119 -5.63 -20.67 7.82
N ILE A 120 -6.65 -20.22 7.10
CA ILE A 120 -6.58 -19.02 6.27
C ILE A 120 -6.41 -17.80 7.18
N LEU A 121 -7.29 -17.64 8.17
CA LEU A 121 -7.20 -16.54 9.13
C LEU A 121 -5.84 -16.51 9.85
N THR A 122 -5.34 -17.67 10.28
CA THR A 122 -4.02 -17.80 10.91
C THR A 122 -2.90 -17.36 9.99
N THR A 123 -2.95 -17.73 8.71
CA THR A 123 -1.94 -17.33 7.72
C THR A 123 -1.95 -15.82 7.49
N PHE A 124 -3.13 -15.22 7.33
CA PHE A 124 -3.25 -13.77 7.15
C PHE A 124 -2.85 -12.97 8.39
N ARG A 125 -3.26 -13.41 9.59
CA ARG A 125 -2.82 -12.79 10.86
C ARG A 125 -1.31 -12.86 11.01
N PHE A 126 -0.68 -13.95 10.58
CA PHE A 126 0.78 -14.06 10.53
C PHE A 126 1.39 -13.02 9.59
N LEU A 127 0.89 -12.92 8.35
CA LEU A 127 1.40 -11.94 7.37
C LEU A 127 1.28 -10.49 7.88
N VAL A 128 0.16 -10.14 8.52
CA VAL A 128 -0.01 -8.81 9.12
C VAL A 128 0.99 -8.55 10.24
N LYS A 129 1.21 -9.52 11.13
CA LYS A 129 2.22 -9.38 12.20
C LYS A 129 3.62 -9.18 11.63
N GLU A 130 3.96 -9.84 10.52
CA GLU A 130 5.23 -9.61 9.84
C GLU A 130 5.32 -8.21 9.23
N VAL A 131 4.24 -7.69 8.64
CA VAL A 131 4.17 -6.29 8.15
C VAL A 131 4.37 -5.29 9.30
N GLU A 132 3.66 -5.47 10.41
CA GLU A 132 3.77 -4.64 11.61
C GLU A 132 5.21 -4.66 12.17
N TYR A 133 5.82 -5.83 12.20
CA TYR A 133 7.19 -6.04 12.66
C TYR A 133 8.23 -5.41 11.73
N ILE A 134 8.13 -5.61 10.41
CA ILE A 134 9.06 -5.01 9.45
C ILE A 134 8.93 -3.48 9.48
N ARG A 135 7.71 -2.96 9.59
CA ARG A 135 7.43 -1.53 9.67
C ARG A 135 8.00 -0.85 10.92
N SER A 136 7.88 -1.50 12.08
CA SER A 136 8.39 -0.93 13.33
C SER A 136 9.91 -0.73 13.28
N LYS A 137 10.64 -1.62 12.60
CA LYS A 137 12.08 -1.48 12.36
C LYS A 137 12.43 -0.24 11.54
N PHE A 138 11.68 0.04 10.46
CA PHE A 138 11.91 1.24 9.66
C PHE A 138 11.73 2.54 10.46
N SER A 139 10.82 2.54 11.43
CA SER A 139 10.57 3.71 12.29
C SER A 139 11.67 3.94 13.32
N THR A 140 12.33 2.88 13.80
CA THR A 140 13.40 2.99 14.81
C THR A 140 14.75 3.40 14.23
N SER A 141 15.03 3.08 12.97
CA SER A 141 16.33 3.36 12.35
C SER A 141 16.61 4.86 12.13
N SER A 142 15.61 5.74 12.20
CA SER A 142 15.81 7.18 11.97
C SER A 142 16.38 7.95 13.17
N THR A 143 16.40 7.40 14.38
CA THR A 143 16.73 8.16 15.61
C THR A 143 18.06 7.79 16.27
N THR A 144 18.72 6.71 15.85
CA THR A 144 20.01 6.31 16.44
C THR A 144 21.16 6.93 15.65
N THR A 145 21.86 7.89 16.27
CA THR A 145 22.99 8.64 15.68
C THR A 145 24.29 7.82 15.54
N VAL A 146 24.23 6.52 15.83
CA VAL A 146 25.35 5.61 15.59
C VAL A 146 25.13 5.05 14.19
N PRO A 147 26.10 5.18 13.26
CA PRO A 147 26.03 4.54 11.96
C PRO A 147 26.07 3.03 12.19
N ASP A 148 24.90 2.44 12.33
CA ASP A 148 24.74 1.01 12.42
C ASP A 148 25.19 0.45 11.06
N GLU A 149 26.20 -0.43 11.06
CA GLU A 149 26.80 -1.03 9.85
C GLU A 149 25.85 -2.06 9.22
N HIS A 150 24.56 -1.74 9.12
CA HIS A 150 23.60 -2.57 8.39
C HIS A 150 23.96 -2.55 6.91
N TYR A 151 24.12 -3.73 6.34
CA TYR A 151 24.43 -3.88 4.93
C TYR A 151 23.19 -3.46 4.12
N ASP A 152 23.38 -2.62 3.10
CA ASP A 152 22.29 -2.09 2.25
C ASP A 152 21.31 -3.18 1.75
N GLY A 153 21.83 -4.39 1.51
CA GLY A 153 21.01 -5.54 1.12
C GLY A 153 19.94 -5.95 2.15
N GLU A 154 20.12 -5.69 3.44
CA GLU A 154 19.18 -6.07 4.50
C GLU A 154 17.94 -5.18 4.54
N ASN A 155 18.16 -3.86 4.40
CA ASN A 155 17.07 -2.89 4.26
C ASN A 155 16.27 -3.20 2.98
N LYS A 156 16.96 -3.50 1.89
CA LYS A 156 16.32 -3.89 0.62
C LYS A 156 15.53 -5.19 0.74
N CYS A 157 16.03 -6.20 1.44
CA CYS A 157 15.27 -7.43 1.71
C CYS A 157 14.02 -7.15 2.54
N SER A 158 14.13 -6.32 3.56
CA SER A 158 13.01 -5.95 4.43
C SER A 158 11.94 -5.16 3.66
N GLN A 159 12.36 -4.21 2.83
CA GLN A 159 11.47 -3.42 1.99
C GLN A 159 10.76 -4.31 0.97
N ASN A 160 11.49 -5.21 0.31
CA ASN A 160 10.91 -6.16 -0.63
C ASN A 160 9.91 -7.10 0.05
N ALA A 161 10.25 -7.67 1.22
CA ALA A 161 9.31 -8.52 1.95
C ALA A 161 8.06 -7.76 2.38
N TYR A 162 8.21 -6.53 2.90
CA TYR A 162 7.07 -5.67 3.24
C TYR A 162 6.15 -5.47 2.04
N MET A 163 6.73 -5.10 0.89
CA MET A 163 5.99 -4.93 -0.37
C MET A 163 5.26 -6.21 -0.78
N THR A 164 5.99 -7.32 -0.94
CA THR A 164 5.43 -8.59 -1.40
C THR A 164 4.33 -9.10 -0.45
N ILE A 165 4.47 -8.93 0.87
CA ILE A 165 3.42 -9.34 1.81
C ILE A 165 2.14 -8.51 1.60
N LEU A 166 2.26 -7.19 1.47
CA LEU A 166 1.09 -6.34 1.19
C LEU A 166 0.43 -6.73 -0.13
N GLU A 167 1.21 -7.08 -1.15
CA GLU A 167 0.69 -7.56 -2.43
C GLU A 167 -0.04 -8.89 -2.33
N ILE A 168 0.52 -9.86 -1.59
CA ILE A 168 -0.13 -11.15 -1.32
C ILE A 168 -1.49 -10.92 -0.67
N ILE A 169 -1.54 -10.08 0.38
CA ILE A 169 -2.77 -9.79 1.09
C ILE A 169 -3.77 -9.10 0.15
N ALA A 170 -3.35 -8.04 -0.55
CA ALA A 170 -4.20 -7.28 -1.44
C ALA A 170 -4.80 -8.16 -2.55
N THR A 171 -3.97 -8.95 -3.23
CA THR A 171 -4.38 -9.82 -4.34
C THR A 171 -5.32 -10.92 -3.84
N SER A 172 -5.04 -11.50 -2.68
CA SER A 172 -5.89 -12.55 -2.12
C SER A 172 -7.28 -12.05 -1.72
N LEU A 173 -7.40 -10.80 -1.27
CA LEU A 173 -8.70 -10.19 -0.97
C LEU A 173 -9.51 -9.89 -2.25
N SER A 174 -8.86 -9.62 -3.38
CA SER A 174 -9.55 -9.42 -4.68
C SER A 174 -10.15 -10.71 -5.25
N TYR A 175 -9.56 -11.88 -4.98
CA TYR A 175 -10.00 -13.15 -5.57
C TYR A 175 -11.46 -13.50 -5.27
N ALA A 176 -11.90 -13.17 -4.06
CA ALA A 176 -13.15 -13.67 -3.53
C ALA A 176 -14.40 -13.04 -4.13
N ASP A 177 -14.25 -11.88 -4.76
CA ASP A 177 -15.36 -11.17 -5.38
C ASP A 177 -15.92 -11.96 -6.58
N GLN A 178 -15.04 -12.53 -7.42
CA GLN A 178 -15.42 -13.25 -8.64
C GLN A 178 -16.24 -14.52 -8.38
N ASN A 179 -15.95 -15.22 -7.27
CA ASN A 179 -16.65 -16.45 -6.91
C ASN A 179 -18.06 -16.19 -6.36
N ASN A 180 -18.28 -15.06 -5.67
CA ASN A 180 -19.57 -14.73 -5.05
C ASN A 180 -20.63 -14.33 -6.09
N ASP A 181 -20.26 -13.52 -7.09
CA ASP A 181 -21.19 -13.09 -8.14
C ASP A 181 -21.67 -14.25 -9.03
N SER A 182 -20.81 -15.24 -9.23
CA SER A 182 -21.15 -16.47 -9.96
C SER A 182 -22.13 -17.35 -9.16
N ARG A 183 -21.98 -17.41 -7.83
CA ARG A 183 -22.83 -18.22 -6.95
C ARG A 183 -24.22 -17.60 -6.76
N ARG A 184 -24.32 -16.26 -6.64
CA ARG A 184 -25.59 -15.52 -6.51
C ARG A 184 -26.53 -15.73 -7.69
N LYS A 185 -26.02 -16.00 -8.90
CA LYS A 185 -26.85 -16.27 -10.08
C LYS A 185 -27.45 -17.68 -10.12
N SER A 186 -26.95 -18.61 -9.29
CA SER A 186 -27.32 -20.03 -9.34
C SER A 186 -28.34 -20.44 -8.27
N THR A 187 -28.38 -19.75 -7.12
CA THR A 187 -29.20 -20.15 -5.97
C THR A 187 -30.41 -19.22 -5.77
N ASN A 188 -31.51 -19.52 -6.46
CA ASN A 188 -32.81 -18.87 -6.24
C ASN A 188 -33.69 -19.55 -5.17
N ASN A 189 -33.19 -20.55 -4.44
CA ASN A 189 -34.01 -21.28 -3.46
C ASN A 189 -33.22 -21.64 -2.21
N THR A 190 -33.90 -21.50 -1.07
CA THR A 190 -33.53 -21.83 0.33
C THR A 190 -32.69 -20.81 1.11
N SER A 191 -33.36 -20.25 2.12
CA SER A 191 -32.91 -19.30 3.13
C SER A 191 -32.12 -19.98 4.24
N SER A 192 -30.78 -19.99 4.16
CA SER A 192 -29.92 -20.20 5.32
C SER A 192 -29.09 -18.93 5.55
N GLU A 193 -29.35 -18.26 6.68
CA GLU A 193 -28.83 -16.93 7.05
C GLU A 193 -27.34 -16.91 7.46
N ASP A 194 -26.61 -18.04 7.45
CA ASP A 194 -25.29 -18.15 8.09
C ASP A 194 -24.07 -18.24 7.16
N ASP A 195 -24.26 -18.23 5.84
CA ASP A 195 -23.12 -18.28 4.89
C ASP A 195 -22.50 -16.88 4.70
N THR A 196 -21.97 -16.32 5.78
CA THR A 196 -21.10 -15.14 5.70
C THR A 196 -19.87 -15.53 4.90
N CYS A 197 -19.67 -14.91 3.74
CA CYS A 197 -18.54 -15.19 2.86
C CYS A 197 -17.22 -15.11 3.66
N LEU A 198 -16.38 -16.13 3.53
CA LEU A 198 -15.04 -16.21 4.13
C LEU A 198 -14.25 -14.89 4.00
N VAL A 199 -14.41 -14.19 2.89
CA VAL A 199 -13.69 -12.94 2.66
C VAL A 199 -14.28 -11.75 3.39
N SER A 200 -15.59 -11.69 3.58
CA SER A 200 -16.17 -10.71 4.49
C SER A 200 -15.66 -10.91 5.92
N LYS A 201 -15.47 -12.16 6.34
CA LYS A 201 -14.85 -12.47 7.63
C LYS A 201 -13.37 -12.07 7.68
N LEU A 202 -12.59 -12.36 6.63
CA LEU A 202 -11.20 -11.92 6.53
C LEU A 202 -11.07 -10.40 6.56
N GLN A 203 -11.85 -9.66 5.76
CA GLN A 203 -11.85 -8.19 5.75
C GLN A 203 -12.16 -7.62 7.14
N THR A 204 -13.17 -8.19 7.81
CA THR A 204 -13.58 -7.77 9.14
C THR A 204 -12.49 -8.09 10.17
N CYS A 205 -11.94 -9.31 10.17
CA CYS A 205 -10.84 -9.72 11.03
C CYS A 205 -9.60 -8.85 10.83
N LEU A 206 -9.18 -8.63 9.58
CA LEU A 206 -8.02 -7.81 9.26
C LEU A 206 -8.20 -6.34 9.64
N GLY A 207 -9.41 -5.79 9.58
CA GLY A 207 -9.66 -4.41 9.98
C GLY A 207 -9.95 -4.19 11.46
N GLN A 208 -10.59 -5.16 12.14
CA GLN A 208 -10.98 -5.06 13.54
C GLN A 208 -9.93 -5.60 14.51
N GLU A 209 -9.35 -6.75 14.18
CA GLU A 209 -8.44 -7.47 15.07
C GLU A 209 -6.97 -7.10 14.86
N THR A 210 -6.66 -6.36 13.80
CA THR A 210 -5.29 -5.96 13.46
C THR A 210 -5.20 -4.46 13.19
N SER A 211 -3.99 -3.93 13.23
CA SER A 211 -3.75 -2.52 12.92
C SER A 211 -3.51 -2.25 11.42
N LEU A 212 -3.62 -3.28 10.56
CA LEU A 212 -3.23 -3.22 9.14
C LEU A 212 -3.84 -2.03 8.40
N LEU A 213 -5.15 -1.80 8.53
CA LEU A 213 -5.82 -0.71 7.82
C LEU A 213 -5.33 0.67 8.27
N THR A 214 -5.21 0.87 9.59
CA THR A 214 -4.71 2.13 10.15
C THR A 214 -3.23 2.36 9.78
N LEU A 215 -2.39 1.33 9.84
CA LEU A 215 -0.98 1.45 9.48
C LEU A 215 -0.78 1.74 8.00
N THR A 216 -1.49 1.04 7.12
CA THR A 216 -1.42 1.27 5.67
C THR A 216 -1.89 2.66 5.29
N LEU A 217 -2.91 3.19 5.97
CA LEU A 217 -3.34 4.59 5.83
C LEU A 217 -2.27 5.59 6.26
N LEU A 218 -1.59 5.35 7.40
CA LEU A 218 -0.51 6.21 7.88
C LEU A 218 0.70 6.20 6.93
N ASP A 219 1.07 5.01 6.45
CA ASP A 219 2.19 4.83 5.52
C ASP A 219 1.88 5.51 4.18
N LEU A 220 0.64 5.36 3.68
CA LEU A 220 0.16 6.05 2.49
C LEU A 220 0.17 7.58 2.70
N GLY A 221 -0.30 8.06 3.85
CA GLY A 221 -0.30 9.48 4.17
C GLY A 221 1.10 10.09 4.15
N THR A 222 2.05 9.42 4.79
CA THR A 222 3.46 9.82 4.81
C THR A 222 4.07 9.81 3.42
N LEU A 223 3.79 8.77 2.63
CA LEU A 223 4.27 8.65 1.26
C LEU A 223 3.72 9.78 0.36
N ILE A 224 2.43 10.09 0.48
CA ILE A 224 1.80 11.18 -0.28
C ILE A 224 2.37 12.55 0.11
N ASP A 225 2.70 12.78 1.38
CA ASP A 225 3.34 14.04 1.81
C ASP A 225 4.76 14.17 1.27
N ASN A 226 5.52 13.08 1.29
CA ASN A 226 6.85 13.02 0.68
C ASN A 226 6.78 13.26 -0.84
N LEU A 227 5.82 12.65 -1.53
CA LEU A 227 5.61 12.88 -2.96
C LEU A 227 5.16 14.31 -3.27
N SER A 228 4.29 14.88 -2.43
CA SER A 228 3.83 16.27 -2.54
C SER A 228 4.99 17.26 -2.38
N SER A 229 5.85 17.03 -1.39
CA SER A 229 7.01 17.90 -1.14
C SER A 229 8.07 17.78 -2.24
N LYS A 230 8.39 16.57 -2.70
CA LYS A 230 9.32 16.30 -3.81
C LYS A 230 8.86 16.92 -5.14
N ASN A 231 7.55 17.03 -5.34
CA ASN A 231 6.94 17.56 -6.56
C ASN A 231 6.39 18.99 -6.41
N ARG A 232 6.75 19.72 -5.34
CA ARG A 232 6.27 21.09 -5.12
C ARG A 232 6.66 21.99 -6.29
N GLY A 233 5.67 22.74 -6.82
CA GLY A 233 5.86 23.65 -7.94
C GLY A 233 5.95 22.99 -9.32
N ARG A 234 5.81 21.66 -9.41
CA ARG A 234 5.80 20.95 -10.70
C ARG A 234 4.38 20.90 -11.27
N LYS A 235 4.27 20.98 -12.60
CA LYS A 235 2.99 20.75 -13.27
C LYS A 235 2.63 19.27 -13.18
N ALA A 236 1.34 18.95 -13.33
CA ALA A 236 0.85 17.57 -13.26
C ALA A 236 1.60 16.62 -14.23
N ARG A 237 1.96 17.09 -15.43
CA ARG A 237 2.72 16.32 -16.44
C ARG A 237 4.22 16.16 -16.13
N GLU A 238 4.73 16.90 -15.14
CA GLU A 238 6.14 16.97 -14.74
C GLU A 238 6.37 16.26 -13.38
N LEU A 239 5.35 15.56 -12.87
CA LEU A 239 5.45 14.78 -11.65
C LEU A 239 6.46 13.65 -11.84
N VAL A 240 7.37 13.50 -10.87
CA VAL A 240 8.37 12.43 -10.85
C VAL A 240 8.11 11.56 -9.62
N MET A 241 8.05 10.26 -9.86
CA MET A 241 7.87 9.23 -8.85
C MET A 241 8.79 8.06 -9.20
N ALA A 242 9.60 7.60 -8.26
CA ALA A 242 10.47 6.44 -8.45
C ALA A 242 9.63 5.17 -8.59
N ASN A 243 10.14 4.14 -9.27
CA ASN A 243 9.40 2.89 -9.50
C ASN A 243 8.94 2.24 -8.20
N GLU A 244 9.79 2.26 -7.16
CA GLU A 244 9.44 1.74 -5.83
C GLU A 244 8.33 2.55 -5.16
N GLU A 245 8.37 3.89 -5.26
CA GLU A 245 7.31 4.78 -4.76
C GLU A 245 5.98 4.53 -5.49
N GLN A 246 6.03 4.35 -6.82
CA GLN A 246 4.86 4.03 -7.65
C GLN A 246 4.24 2.68 -7.26
N HIS A 247 5.08 1.67 -7.07
CA HIS A 247 4.63 0.34 -6.70
C HIS A 247 4.01 0.35 -5.30
N LEU A 248 4.68 0.96 -4.31
CA LEU A 248 4.18 1.07 -2.93
C LEU A 248 2.85 1.80 -2.84
N VAL A 249 2.73 2.97 -3.49
CA VAL A 249 1.48 3.75 -3.43
C VAL A 249 0.30 2.96 -4.04
N VAL A 250 0.52 2.25 -5.14
CA VAL A 250 -0.51 1.44 -5.80
C VAL A 250 -0.92 0.27 -4.91
N VAL A 251 0.04 -0.45 -4.33
CA VAL A 251 -0.24 -1.61 -3.46
C VAL A 251 -1.00 -1.18 -2.21
N LEU A 252 -0.61 -0.08 -1.57
CA LEU A 252 -1.31 0.46 -0.39
C LEU A 252 -2.76 0.85 -0.74
N VAL A 253 -2.97 1.60 -1.82
CA VAL A 253 -4.31 2.03 -2.25
C VAL A 253 -5.19 0.82 -2.61
N ARG A 254 -4.64 -0.16 -3.34
CA ARG A 254 -5.32 -1.41 -3.69
C ARG A 254 -5.73 -2.18 -2.43
N LEU A 255 -4.82 -2.35 -1.48
CA LEU A 255 -5.09 -3.04 -0.23
C LEU A 255 -6.20 -2.37 0.58
N ILE A 256 -6.13 -1.04 0.75
CA ILE A 256 -7.12 -0.26 1.48
C ILE A 256 -8.50 -0.38 0.81
N GLY A 257 -8.54 -0.25 -0.51
CA GLY A 257 -9.78 -0.44 -1.28
C GLY A 257 -10.37 -1.84 -1.12
N ASN A 258 -9.55 -2.88 -1.15
CA ASN A 258 -9.99 -4.26 -0.97
C ASN A 258 -10.47 -4.56 0.45
N LEU A 259 -9.84 -3.97 1.47
CA LEU A 259 -10.28 -4.09 2.86
C LEU A 259 -11.62 -3.41 3.11
N CYS A 260 -11.92 -2.31 2.40
CA CYS A 260 -13.17 -1.57 2.57
C CYS A 260 -14.35 -2.13 1.78
N PHE A 261 -14.11 -2.97 0.77
CA PHE A 261 -15.16 -3.48 -0.10
C PHE A 261 -16.24 -4.24 0.68
N ARG A 262 -17.47 -3.72 0.68
CA ARG A 262 -18.63 -4.25 1.43
C ARG A 262 -18.35 -4.50 2.92
N CYS A 263 -17.39 -3.78 3.51
CA CYS A 263 -17.04 -3.90 4.92
C CYS A 263 -17.27 -2.56 5.62
N ARG A 264 -18.50 -2.37 6.14
CA ARG A 264 -18.94 -1.11 6.73
C ARG A 264 -18.03 -0.60 7.85
N PHE A 265 -17.56 -1.50 8.71
CA PHE A 265 -16.62 -1.18 9.78
C PHE A 265 -15.32 -0.57 9.23
N ASN A 266 -14.73 -1.19 8.20
CA ASN A 266 -13.47 -0.71 7.60
C ASN A 266 -13.67 0.62 6.87
N GLN A 267 -14.79 0.79 6.17
CA GLN A 267 -15.15 2.05 5.53
C GLN A 267 -15.24 3.19 6.55
N ASP A 268 -15.88 2.95 7.69
CA ASP A 268 -15.99 3.94 8.77
C ASP A 268 -14.63 4.18 9.43
N LEU A 269 -13.80 3.14 9.59
CA LEU A 269 -12.46 3.26 10.14
C LEU A 269 -11.55 4.15 9.27
N VAL A 270 -11.66 4.09 7.94
CA VAL A 270 -10.94 5.02 7.03
C VAL A 270 -11.32 6.48 7.29
N ARG A 271 -12.61 6.75 7.50
CA ARG A 271 -13.10 8.11 7.82
C ARG A 271 -12.62 8.58 9.19
N LEU A 272 -12.60 7.70 10.17
CA LEU A 272 -12.27 8.03 11.57
C LEU A 272 -10.76 8.07 11.85
N THR A 273 -9.95 7.45 11.00
CA THR A 273 -8.49 7.44 11.17
C THR A 273 -7.92 8.83 10.90
N GLU A 274 -7.39 9.47 11.94
CA GLU A 274 -6.64 10.72 11.82
C GLU A 274 -5.21 10.45 11.37
N ILE A 275 -4.77 11.17 10.34
CA ILE A 275 -3.44 11.07 9.76
C ILE A 275 -2.76 12.44 9.95
N PRO A 276 -1.62 12.48 10.66
CA PRO A 276 -0.84 13.70 10.79
C PRO A 276 -0.26 14.07 9.43
N MET A 277 -0.39 15.33 9.02
CA MET A 277 0.32 15.81 7.82
C MET A 277 1.76 16.13 8.18
N SER A 278 2.71 15.62 7.40
CA SER A 278 4.12 15.95 7.58
C SER A 278 4.37 17.40 7.17
N LEU A 279 4.53 18.30 8.14
CA LEU A 279 5.02 19.65 7.91
C LEU A 279 6.53 19.58 7.67
N ASN A 280 6.95 19.49 6.41
CA ASN A 280 8.37 19.63 6.06
C ASN A 280 8.83 21.09 6.25
N HIS A 281 9.17 21.46 7.49
CA HIS A 281 10.10 22.55 7.78
C HIS A 281 11.52 21.96 7.81
N GLN A 282 12.10 21.74 6.62
CA GLN A 282 13.55 21.62 6.51
C GLN A 282 14.06 22.65 5.49
N ASN A 283 14.92 23.52 6.01
CA ASN A 283 15.81 24.46 5.34
C ASN A 283 15.23 25.83 4.96
N ASP A 284 14.92 26.63 5.98
CA ASP A 284 15.36 28.03 5.98
C ASP A 284 16.36 28.21 7.14
N VAL A 285 17.56 27.68 6.94
CA VAL A 285 18.72 27.99 7.80
C VAL A 285 19.15 29.40 7.41
N ASN A 286 18.49 30.42 7.94
CA ASN A 286 18.97 31.81 7.91
C ASN A 286 18.32 32.77 8.92
N ASP A 287 17.72 32.29 10.01
CA ASP A 287 17.35 33.17 11.13
C ASP A 287 17.82 32.60 12.48
N VAL A 288 19.14 32.40 12.57
CA VAL A 288 19.82 32.54 13.85
C VAL A 288 20.01 34.04 14.07
N VAL A 289 19.14 34.63 14.91
CA VAL A 289 19.43 35.64 15.95
C VAL A 289 18.09 36.21 16.41
N THR A 290 17.53 35.66 17.49
CA THR A 290 17.30 36.42 18.73
C THR A 290 16.80 35.49 19.82
N SER A 291 17.65 35.38 20.84
CA SER A 291 17.49 34.55 22.02
C SER A 291 16.36 35.00 22.94
N THR A 292 16.05 34.08 23.86
CA THR A 292 15.75 34.28 25.29
C THR A 292 14.28 34.40 25.75
N THR A 293 13.94 33.41 26.59
CA THR A 293 13.10 33.47 27.80
C THR A 293 11.61 33.76 27.65
N LYS A 294 10.79 32.71 27.77
CA LYS A 294 9.91 32.51 28.95
C LYS A 294 9.15 31.18 28.90
N THR A 295 9.25 30.48 30.02
CA THR A 295 8.40 29.41 30.53
C THR A 295 6.92 29.68 30.26
N THR A 296 6.29 28.89 29.39
CA THR A 296 4.82 28.70 29.38
C THR A 296 4.52 27.34 28.77
N ILE A 297 3.94 26.46 29.58
CA ILE A 297 2.98 25.38 29.28
C ILE A 297 2.95 24.91 27.81
N PRO A 298 3.22 23.63 27.48
CA PRO A 298 3.08 23.15 26.11
C PRO A 298 1.59 23.03 25.78
N THR A 299 1.04 24.07 25.15
CA THR A 299 -0.23 23.97 24.42
C THR A 299 0.01 23.18 23.14
N GLU A 300 -0.76 22.11 22.97
CA GLU A 300 -0.84 21.23 21.80
C GLU A 300 -0.51 21.96 20.48
N GLU A 301 0.65 21.66 19.92
CA GLU A 301 1.02 22.06 18.56
C GLU A 301 -0.03 21.47 17.61
N THR A 302 -0.88 22.34 17.05
CA THR A 302 -1.92 21.98 16.08
C THR A 302 -1.28 21.58 14.76
N THR A 303 -0.67 20.39 14.71
CA THR A 303 -0.33 19.75 13.45
C THR A 303 -1.61 19.58 12.66
N PRO A 304 -1.69 20.07 11.42
CA PRO A 304 -2.92 19.99 10.66
C PRO A 304 -3.18 18.51 10.35
N LYS A 305 -4.29 17.98 10.85
CA LYS A 305 -4.68 16.58 10.68
C LYS A 305 -5.64 16.44 9.50
N ARG A 306 -5.53 15.34 8.77
CA ARG A 306 -6.50 14.94 7.74
C ARG A 306 -6.96 13.51 8.00
N ASN A 307 -8.15 13.14 7.55
CA ASN A 307 -8.59 11.75 7.69
C ASN A 307 -8.06 10.84 6.56
N GLY A 308 -8.19 9.53 6.73
CA GLY A 308 -7.82 8.54 5.71
C GLY A 308 -8.51 8.73 4.36
N LEU A 309 -9.77 9.16 4.38
CA LEU A 309 -10.53 9.45 3.16
C LEU A 309 -9.89 10.59 2.34
N HIS A 310 -9.39 11.64 3.01
CA HIS A 310 -8.67 12.74 2.36
C HIS A 310 -7.35 12.28 1.73
N VAL A 311 -6.63 11.35 2.38
CA VAL A 311 -5.40 10.76 1.82
C VAL A 311 -5.70 9.98 0.54
N ILE A 312 -6.74 9.14 0.56
CA ILE A 312 -7.14 8.36 -0.62
C ILE A 312 -7.56 9.27 -1.78
N LEU A 313 -8.32 10.33 -1.50
CA LEU A 313 -8.69 11.32 -2.52
C LEU A 313 -7.45 12.04 -3.09
N SER A 314 -6.48 12.38 -2.24
CA SER A 314 -5.24 13.04 -2.64
C SER A 314 -4.40 12.20 -3.62
N CYS A 315 -4.52 10.87 -3.60
CA CYS A 315 -3.83 9.99 -4.54
C CYS A 315 -4.21 10.27 -6.00
N THR A 316 -5.43 10.76 -6.27
CA THR A 316 -5.88 11.09 -7.62
C THR A 316 -5.10 12.24 -8.27
N SER A 317 -4.49 13.12 -7.46
CA SER A 317 -3.63 14.22 -7.93
C SER A 317 -2.31 13.72 -8.53
N PHE A 318 -1.86 12.53 -8.15
CA PHE A 318 -0.60 11.93 -8.62
C PHE A 318 -0.78 11.02 -9.84
N ALA A 319 -1.99 10.96 -10.39
CA ALA A 319 -2.36 10.06 -11.48
C ALA A 319 -1.55 10.22 -12.78
N TYR A 320 -0.87 11.36 -13.00
CA TYR A 320 0.03 11.54 -14.14
C TYR A 320 1.41 10.93 -13.92
N GLY A 321 1.87 10.82 -12.67
CA GLY A 321 3.12 10.18 -12.32
C GLY A 321 3.02 8.66 -12.23
N CYS A 322 1.80 8.13 -12.07
CA CYS A 322 1.51 6.69 -12.07
C CYS A 322 0.11 6.44 -12.61
N PHE A 323 0.01 5.85 -13.82
CA PHE A 323 -1.28 5.65 -14.49
C PHE A 323 -2.20 4.71 -13.69
N THR A 324 -1.68 3.58 -13.22
CA THR A 324 -2.43 2.56 -12.48
C THR A 324 -2.94 3.08 -11.13
N LEU A 325 -2.25 4.05 -10.52
CA LEU A 325 -2.69 4.69 -9.28
C LEU A 325 -4.05 5.37 -9.44
N ARG A 326 -4.35 5.96 -10.61
CA ARG A 326 -5.66 6.57 -10.86
C ARG A 326 -6.79 5.55 -10.73
N GLU A 327 -6.62 4.41 -11.39
CA GLU A 327 -7.65 3.36 -11.47
C GLU A 327 -7.88 2.75 -10.10
N TRP A 328 -6.80 2.38 -9.40
CA TRP A 328 -6.89 1.83 -8.06
C TRP A 328 -7.43 2.83 -7.04
N ALA A 329 -7.08 4.13 -7.15
CA ALA A 329 -7.67 5.16 -6.30
C ALA A 329 -9.18 5.27 -6.51
N LEU A 330 -9.66 5.23 -7.76
CA LEU A 330 -11.10 5.26 -8.05
C LEU A 330 -11.82 4.02 -7.50
N VAL A 331 -11.23 2.83 -7.63
CA VAL A 331 -11.77 1.59 -7.04
C VAL A 331 -11.83 1.69 -5.53
N ALA A 332 -10.75 2.17 -4.88
CA ALA A 332 -10.70 2.34 -3.44
C ALA A 332 -11.76 3.35 -2.95
N ILE A 333 -11.88 4.50 -3.62
CA ILE A 333 -12.91 5.51 -3.32
C ILE A 333 -14.29 4.87 -3.43
N ARG A 334 -14.60 4.19 -4.55
CA ARG A 334 -15.88 3.51 -4.72
C ARG A 334 -16.15 2.57 -3.54
N ASN A 335 -15.20 1.70 -3.21
CA ASN A 335 -15.38 0.71 -2.14
C ASN A 335 -15.56 1.34 -0.75
N ILE A 336 -14.92 2.50 -0.50
CA ILE A 336 -15.07 3.25 0.75
C ILE A 336 -16.45 3.92 0.86
N LEU A 337 -17.03 4.33 -0.28
CA LEU A 337 -18.30 5.04 -0.36
C LEU A 337 -19.53 4.13 -0.59
N GLU A 338 -19.32 2.92 -1.11
CA GLU A 338 -20.40 1.99 -1.46
C GLU A 338 -21.26 1.66 -0.24
N ASP A 339 -22.55 1.95 -0.33
CA ASP A 339 -23.55 1.80 0.73
C ASP A 339 -23.15 2.47 2.07
N ASN A 340 -22.40 3.59 1.98
CA ASN A 340 -21.95 4.37 3.13
C ASN A 340 -22.28 5.86 3.05
N ASP A 341 -23.49 6.21 3.50
CA ASP A 341 -24.03 7.59 3.44
C ASP A 341 -23.15 8.61 4.19
N GLU A 342 -22.57 8.24 5.33
CA GLU A 342 -21.74 9.13 6.14
C GLU A 342 -20.40 9.43 5.46
N ASN A 343 -19.81 8.46 4.76
CA ASN A 343 -18.63 8.71 3.92
C ASN A 343 -19.00 9.54 2.69
N GLN A 344 -20.15 9.26 2.05
CA GLN A 344 -20.65 10.02 0.90
C GLN A 344 -20.90 11.49 1.28
N ASP A 345 -21.47 11.75 2.45
CA ASP A 345 -21.74 13.10 2.97
C ASP A 345 -20.45 13.91 3.19
N ILE A 346 -19.35 13.27 3.61
CA ILE A 346 -18.05 13.94 3.67
C ILE A 346 -17.59 14.34 2.26
N VAL A 347 -17.67 13.44 1.29
CA VAL A 347 -17.23 13.73 -0.08
C VAL A 347 -18.11 14.78 -0.74
N SER A 348 -19.43 14.75 -0.53
CA SER A 348 -20.34 15.76 -1.09
C SER A 348 -20.14 17.16 -0.50
N ARG A 349 -19.59 17.25 0.72
CA ARG A 349 -19.21 18.51 1.37
C ARG A 349 -17.83 19.02 0.96
N LEU A 350 -17.07 18.27 0.16
CA LEU A 350 -15.80 18.75 -0.37
C LEU A 350 -16.06 19.83 -1.41
N GLU A 351 -15.88 21.08 -0.99
CA GLU A 351 -15.89 22.25 -1.86
C GLU A 351 -14.46 22.65 -2.23
N ALA A 352 -14.27 23.20 -3.43
CA ALA A 352 -12.99 23.75 -3.84
C ALA A 352 -12.66 24.99 -2.98
N GLN A 353 -11.79 24.84 -1.98
CA GLN A 353 -11.61 25.88 -0.96
C GLN A 353 -10.75 27.07 -1.43
N GLN A 354 -9.74 26.87 -2.29
CA GLN A 354 -8.90 27.99 -2.74
C GLN A 354 -8.10 27.66 -4.01
N ALA A 355 -7.94 28.67 -4.89
CA ALA A 355 -7.00 28.59 -6.00
C ALA A 355 -5.59 28.82 -5.44
N LEU A 356 -4.65 27.98 -5.82
CA LEU A 356 -3.27 28.11 -5.35
C LEU A 356 -2.63 29.34 -6.02
N ASP A 357 -2.51 30.44 -5.28
CA ASP A 357 -1.84 31.65 -5.74
C ASP A 357 -0.33 31.46 -5.64
N THR A 358 0.26 30.92 -6.71
CA THR A 358 1.71 30.68 -6.79
C THR A 358 2.48 31.99 -7.03
N PRO A 359 3.69 32.17 -6.49
CA PRO A 359 4.49 33.40 -6.68
C PRO A 359 4.77 33.72 -8.16
N GLU A 360 4.73 32.73 -9.05
CA GLU A 360 4.82 32.89 -10.50
C GLU A 360 3.59 33.61 -11.10
N LEU A 361 2.39 33.37 -10.56
CA LEU A 361 1.14 34.00 -10.99
C LEU A 361 1.10 35.47 -10.54
N GLN A 362 1.55 35.75 -9.32
CA GLN A 362 1.71 37.12 -8.80
C GLN A 362 2.71 37.93 -9.63
N LYS A 363 3.86 37.33 -10.03
CA LYS A 363 4.81 37.98 -10.94
C LYS A 363 4.23 38.31 -12.31
N MET A 364 3.19 37.59 -12.74
CA MET A 364 2.48 37.84 -14.00
C MET A 364 1.25 38.76 -13.86
N GLY A 365 0.95 39.27 -12.66
CA GLY A 365 -0.25 40.09 -12.41
C GLY A 365 -1.54 39.30 -12.61
N ILE A 366 -1.48 37.98 -12.43
CA ILE A 366 -2.59 37.06 -12.63
C ILE A 366 -3.06 36.60 -11.26
N LYS A 367 -4.31 36.90 -10.94
CA LYS A 367 -4.99 36.37 -9.76
C LYS A 367 -5.95 35.28 -10.20
N VAL A 368 -5.88 34.12 -9.56
CA VAL A 368 -6.75 33.00 -9.90
C VAL A 368 -7.88 32.97 -8.88
N ASP A 369 -9.12 33.08 -9.35
CA ASP A 369 -10.32 33.06 -8.53
C ASP A 369 -11.13 31.78 -8.81
N LEU A 370 -11.77 31.22 -7.79
CA LEU A 370 -12.64 30.05 -7.94
C LEU A 370 -14.09 30.50 -7.90
N ASP A 371 -14.87 30.11 -8.91
CA ASP A 371 -16.32 30.30 -8.83
C ASP A 371 -16.96 29.36 -7.79
N LYS A 372 -18.22 29.63 -7.44
CA LYS A 372 -19.02 28.82 -6.51
C LYS A 372 -19.26 27.37 -6.95
N ARG A 373 -18.77 26.98 -8.14
CA ARG A 373 -18.85 25.62 -8.72
C ARG A 373 -17.48 24.97 -8.84
N GLY A 374 -16.43 25.58 -8.29
CA GLY A 374 -15.06 25.07 -8.36
C GLY A 374 -14.37 25.28 -9.70
N LYS A 375 -14.93 26.12 -10.60
CA LYS A 375 -14.30 26.46 -11.88
C LYS A 375 -13.31 27.59 -11.67
N VAL A 376 -12.11 27.37 -12.20
CA VAL A 376 -11.00 28.31 -12.12
C VAL A 376 -11.19 29.44 -13.14
N ASN A 377 -11.28 30.67 -12.65
CA ASN A 377 -11.30 31.90 -13.43
C ASN A 377 -10.00 32.69 -13.24
N ILE A 378 -9.51 33.29 -14.31
CA ILE A 378 -8.30 34.11 -14.29
C ILE A 378 -8.74 35.58 -14.27
N VAL A 379 -8.40 36.29 -13.20
CA VAL A 379 -8.63 37.74 -13.06
C VAL A 379 -7.28 38.43 -13.24
N HIS A 380 -7.15 39.28 -14.26
CA HIS A 380 -5.99 40.15 -14.36
C HIS A 380 -6.14 41.28 -13.36
N ASP A 381 -5.10 41.53 -12.56
CA ASP A 381 -5.05 42.71 -11.70
C ASP A 381 -4.84 43.92 -12.63
N GLU A 382 -5.92 44.65 -12.93
CA GLU A 382 -5.81 45.93 -13.63
C GLU A 382 -5.01 46.87 -12.73
N ILE A 383 -3.72 47.01 -13.03
CA ILE A 383 -2.92 48.13 -12.53
C ILE A 383 -3.65 49.38 -13.00
N LYS A 384 -4.38 50.01 -12.07
CA LYS A 384 -4.87 51.38 -12.22
C LYS A 384 -3.66 52.23 -12.59
N LYS A 385 -3.53 52.56 -13.87
CA LYS A 385 -2.80 53.76 -14.29
C LYS A 385 -3.53 54.93 -13.66
N GLU A 386 -3.08 55.35 -12.49
CA GLU A 386 -3.37 56.70 -12.02
C GLU A 386 -2.81 57.65 -13.07
N GLY A 387 -3.72 58.19 -13.87
CA GLY A 387 -3.47 59.38 -14.67
C GLY A 387 -3.24 60.55 -13.72
N GLY A 388 -2.06 61.13 -13.83
CA GLY A 388 -1.74 62.47 -13.38
C GLY A 388 -0.93 63.14 -14.48
N ASP A 389 -1.64 63.74 -15.44
CA ASP A 389 -1.10 64.72 -16.38
C ASP A 389 -0.88 66.07 -15.65
N VAL A 390 0.16 66.77 -16.10
CA VAL A 390 0.60 68.17 -15.85
C VAL A 390 1.54 68.42 -14.67
#